data_AF-A0A3M1ZHQ4-F1
#
_entry.id   AF-A0A3M1ZHQ4-F1
#
_cell.length_a   1.000
_cell.length_b   1.000
_cell.length_c   1.000
_cell.angle_alpha   90.00
_cell.angle_beta   90.00
_cell.angle_gamma   90.00
#
_symmetry.space_group_name_H-M   'P 1'
#
loop_
_entity.id
_entity.type
_entity.pdbx_description
1 polymer ?
#
loop_
_entity_poly.entity_id
_entity_poly.type
_entity_poly.pdbx_seq_one_letter_code
_entity_poly.pdbx_strand_id
1 'polypeptide(L)'
;MTRPFLKRNHVLSLPLLFGVAFVARLSAIGRYVTPDELNWVYRSIQLREALLAGDWANTLITGHPGVTTTWLGALGIQLQLWLHPADRVAYEWLTHMALLTPDNVAAFERLAVFLTAGRLGVAVVTSLGVVGMFWVIRPFLGNLPALLTALL
;
A
#
# COMPACT_ATOMS: atom_id res chain seq x y z
N MET A 1 34.06 -17.19 17.18
CA MET A 1 33.56 -16.45 15.98
C MET A 1 32.42 -15.54 16.40
N THR A 2 32.72 -14.30 16.76
CA THR A 2 31.74 -13.31 17.21
C THR A 2 31.69 -12.19 16.16
N ARG A 3 30.62 -12.11 15.37
CA ARG A 3 30.42 -11.03 14.41
C ARG A 3 29.85 -9.82 15.17
N PRO A 4 30.52 -8.65 15.19
CA PRO A 4 29.91 -7.43 15.72
C PRO A 4 28.94 -6.89 14.66
N PHE A 5 27.68 -7.33 14.72
CA PHE A 5 26.67 -7.13 13.67
C PHE A 5 26.17 -5.69 13.47
N LEU A 6 26.56 -4.73 14.31
CA LEU A 6 26.21 -3.32 14.14
C LEU A 6 27.41 -2.42 14.48
N LYS A 7 28.17 -1.98 13.48
CA LYS A 7 28.98 -0.77 13.64
C LYS A 7 28.03 0.44 13.75
N ARG A 8 28.34 1.35 14.67
CA ARG A 8 27.54 2.51 15.11
C ARG A 8 27.08 3.48 14.01
N ASN A 9 27.61 3.36 12.78
CA ASN A 9 27.36 4.27 11.67
C ASN A 9 26.16 3.86 10.78
N HIS A 10 25.57 2.68 10.97
CA HIS A 10 24.51 2.16 10.09
C HIS A 10 23.08 2.45 10.55
N VAL A 11 22.89 2.89 11.80
CA VAL A 11 21.56 3.31 12.29
C VAL A 11 21.09 4.54 11.54
N LEU A 12 21.99 5.41 11.09
CA LEU A 12 21.65 6.59 10.28
C LEU A 12 21.30 6.25 8.83
N SER A 13 21.81 5.14 8.27
CA SER A 13 21.54 4.77 6.88
C SER A 13 20.13 4.20 6.66
N LEU A 14 19.51 3.56 7.67
CA LEU A 14 18.18 2.95 7.49
C LEU A 14 17.05 3.99 7.41
N PRO A 15 16.95 4.99 8.30
CA PRO A 15 15.98 6.06 8.19
C PRO A 15 16.18 6.88 6.92
N LEU A 16 17.44 7.09 6.50
CA LEU A 16 17.74 7.78 5.26
C LEU A 16 17.26 6.97 4.04
N LEU A 17 17.55 5.67 3.99
CA LEU A 17 17.08 4.78 2.93
C LEU A 17 15.55 4.72 2.87
N PHE A 18 14.90 4.57 4.02
CA PHE A 18 13.45 4.64 4.11
C PHE A 18 12.92 5.99 3.60
N GLY A 19 13.49 7.09 4.05
CA GLY A 19 13.09 8.44 3.68
C GLY A 19 13.20 8.69 2.18
N VAL A 20 14.34 8.33 1.57
CA VAL A 20 14.56 8.43 0.13
C VAL A 20 13.56 7.56 -0.63
N ALA A 21 13.41 6.30 -0.24
CA ALA A 21 12.47 5.36 -0.87
C ALA A 21 11.01 5.85 -0.75
N PHE A 22 10.65 6.41 0.39
CA PHE A 22 9.30 6.90 0.67
C PHE A 22 8.99 8.18 -0.10
N VAL A 23 9.88 9.18 -0.06
CA VAL A 23 9.72 10.42 -0.83
C VAL A 23 9.61 10.15 -2.32
N ALA A 24 10.42 9.23 -2.87
CA ALA A 24 10.33 8.81 -4.26
C ALA A 24 8.92 8.28 -4.60
N ARG A 25 8.31 7.47 -3.72
CA ARG A 25 6.96 6.92 -3.90
C ARG A 25 5.86 7.96 -3.72
N LEU A 26 6.04 8.92 -2.82
CA LEU A 26 5.08 10.03 -2.66
C LEU A 26 5.02 10.95 -3.88
N SER A 27 6.11 11.03 -4.66
CA SER A 27 6.17 11.91 -5.84
C SER A 27 5.11 11.62 -6.91
N ALA A 28 4.60 10.39 -6.97
CA ALA A 28 3.54 9.97 -7.91
C ALA A 28 2.13 10.30 -7.41
N ILE A 29 1.94 10.53 -6.12
CA ILE A 29 0.62 10.78 -5.54
C ILE A 29 0.07 12.11 -6.07
N GLY A 30 -1.15 12.07 -6.60
CA GLY A 30 -1.87 13.25 -7.09
C GLY A 30 -1.50 13.69 -8.51
N ARG A 31 -0.64 12.96 -9.24
CA ARG A 31 -0.26 13.32 -10.62
C ARG A 31 -1.12 12.69 -11.70
N TYR A 32 -1.46 11.41 -11.54
CA TYR A 32 -2.30 10.65 -12.45
C TYR A 32 -2.97 9.51 -11.70
N VAL A 33 -3.91 8.82 -12.34
CA VAL A 33 -4.52 7.57 -11.87
C VAL A 33 -4.25 6.50 -12.91
N THR A 34 -3.73 5.35 -12.50
CA THR A 34 -3.52 4.22 -13.41
C THR A 34 -4.82 3.45 -13.62
N PRO A 35 -4.99 2.76 -14.77
CA PRO A 35 -6.26 2.08 -15.08
C PRO A 35 -6.71 1.04 -14.05
N ASP A 36 -5.77 0.41 -13.35
CA ASP A 36 -6.03 -0.68 -12.40
C ASP A 36 -6.20 -0.21 -10.95
N GLU A 37 -5.72 0.98 -10.61
CA GLU A 37 -5.72 1.50 -9.23
C GLU A 37 -7.11 1.53 -8.60
N LEU A 38 -8.12 2.01 -9.33
CA LEU A 38 -9.49 2.10 -8.82
C LEU A 38 -10.14 0.72 -8.67
N ASN A 39 -9.73 -0.26 -9.48
CA ASN A 39 -10.15 -1.65 -9.30
C ASN A 39 -9.58 -2.22 -7.99
N TRP A 40 -8.34 -1.89 -7.64
CA TRP A 40 -7.75 -2.30 -6.36
C TRP A 40 -8.43 -1.64 -5.16
N VAL A 41 -8.84 -0.37 -5.28
CA VAL A 41 -9.65 0.29 -4.25
C VAL A 41 -11.00 -0.43 -4.07
N TYR A 42 -11.70 -0.73 -5.16
CA TYR A 42 -12.99 -1.44 -5.09
C TYR A 42 -12.85 -2.82 -4.42
N ARG A 43 -11.82 -3.59 -4.79
CA ARG A 43 -11.52 -4.87 -4.14
C ARG A 43 -11.20 -4.72 -2.65
N SER A 44 -10.56 -3.61 -2.26
CA SER A 44 -10.26 -3.30 -0.87
C SER A 44 -11.51 -3.02 -0.05
N ILE A 45 -12.52 -2.37 -0.66
CA ILE A 45 -13.85 -2.19 -0.06
C ILE A 45 -14.51 -3.55 0.15
N GLN A 46 -14.52 -4.41 -0.87
CA GLN A 46 -15.12 -5.76 -0.78
C GLN A 46 -14.48 -6.60 0.33
N LEU A 47 -13.15 -6.60 0.42
CA LEU A 47 -12.43 -7.27 1.50
C LEU A 47 -12.83 -6.71 2.87
N ARG A 48 -12.89 -5.39 3.00
CA ARG A 48 -13.24 -4.74 4.26
C ARG A 48 -14.65 -5.13 4.71
N GLU A 49 -15.62 -5.14 3.81
CA GLU A 49 -17.00 -5.56 4.12
C GLU A 49 -17.05 -7.04 4.53
N ALA A 50 -16.36 -7.93 3.82
CA ALA A 50 -16.27 -9.34 4.19
C ALA A 50 -15.68 -9.54 5.59
N LEU A 51 -14.60 -8.81 5.92
CA LEU A 51 -13.98 -8.84 7.25
C LEU A 51 -14.93 -8.32 8.34
N LEU A 52 -15.66 -7.23 8.09
CA LEU A 52 -16.62 -6.66 9.04
C LEU A 52 -17.84 -7.56 9.25
N ALA A 53 -18.28 -8.27 8.21
CA ALA A 53 -19.37 -9.23 8.27
C ALA A 53 -18.96 -10.58 8.89
N GLY A 54 -17.66 -10.81 9.13
CA GLY A 54 -17.15 -12.13 9.54
C GLY A 54 -17.27 -13.21 8.45
N ASP A 55 -17.41 -12.79 7.19
CA ASP A 55 -17.57 -13.66 6.03
C ASP A 55 -16.21 -14.02 5.43
N TRP A 56 -15.55 -15.00 6.05
CA TRP A 56 -14.22 -15.46 5.65
C TRP A 56 -14.17 -15.98 4.22
N ALA A 57 -15.25 -16.61 3.73
CA ALA A 57 -15.31 -17.16 2.39
C ALA A 57 -15.18 -16.05 1.34
N ASN A 58 -15.83 -14.91 1.59
CA ASN A 58 -15.78 -13.75 0.70
C ASN A 58 -14.58 -12.82 0.93
N THR A 59 -13.59 -13.19 1.76
CA THR A 59 -12.31 -12.45 1.84
C THR A 59 -11.38 -12.73 0.66
N LEU A 60 -11.66 -13.80 -0.11
CA LEU A 60 -10.86 -14.21 -1.27
C LEU A 60 -11.34 -13.49 -2.53
N ILE A 61 -11.01 -12.19 -2.63
CA ILE A 61 -11.58 -11.28 -3.64
C ILE A 61 -11.15 -11.59 -5.09
N THR A 62 -9.91 -12.03 -5.31
CA THR A 62 -9.39 -12.33 -6.64
C THR A 62 -8.36 -13.45 -6.58
N GLY A 63 -8.31 -14.29 -7.62
CA GLY A 63 -7.35 -15.39 -7.73
C GLY A 63 -5.93 -14.98 -8.16
N HIS A 64 -5.72 -13.69 -8.46
CA HIS A 64 -4.43 -13.17 -8.92
C HIS A 64 -3.61 -12.55 -7.77
N PRO A 65 -2.28 -12.39 -7.93
CA PRO A 65 -1.45 -11.74 -6.92
C PRO A 65 -1.92 -10.31 -6.64
N GLY A 66 -2.23 -10.01 -5.38
CA GLY A 66 -2.78 -8.72 -4.97
C GLY A 66 -3.29 -8.63 -3.53
N VAL A 67 -3.23 -9.73 -2.78
CA VAL A 67 -3.70 -9.82 -1.40
C VAL A 67 -3.16 -8.69 -0.52
N THR A 68 -1.84 -8.45 -0.58
CA THR A 68 -1.21 -7.38 0.20
C THR A 68 -1.72 -5.99 -0.18
N THR A 69 -1.88 -5.71 -1.47
CA THR A 69 -2.46 -4.44 -1.96
C THR A 69 -3.88 -4.24 -1.45
N THR A 70 -4.72 -5.28 -1.54
CA THR A 70 -6.11 -5.24 -1.06
C THR A 70 -6.17 -5.03 0.46
N TRP A 71 -5.29 -5.67 1.22
CA TRP A 71 -5.22 -5.52 2.67
C TRP A 71 -4.80 -4.11 3.07
N LEU A 72 -3.76 -3.56 2.42
CA LEU A 72 -3.29 -2.20 2.67
C LEU A 72 -4.32 -1.15 2.26
N GLY A 73 -5.03 -1.37 1.15
CA GLY A 73 -6.16 -0.55 0.74
C GLY A 73 -7.29 -0.57 1.77
N ALA A 74 -7.67 -1.75 2.27
CA ALA A 74 -8.74 -1.89 3.25
C ALA A 74 -8.39 -1.20 4.58
N LEU A 75 -7.14 -1.34 5.03
CA LEU A 75 -6.63 -0.65 6.22
C LEU A 75 -6.60 0.88 6.00
N GLY A 76 -6.14 1.34 4.84
CA GLY A 76 -6.13 2.75 4.47
C GLY A 76 -7.54 3.36 4.47
N ILE A 77 -8.50 2.68 3.85
CA ILE A 77 -9.91 3.07 3.85
C ILE A 77 -10.45 3.13 5.28
N GLN A 78 -10.16 2.12 6.11
CA GLN A 78 -10.61 2.12 7.50
C GLN A 78 -10.10 3.33 8.28
N LEU A 79 -8.82 3.67 8.13
CA LEU A 79 -8.23 4.85 8.77
C LEU A 79 -8.81 6.14 8.21
N GLN A 80 -8.99 6.24 6.89
CA GLN A 80 -9.60 7.41 6.27
C GLN A 80 -11.02 7.64 6.77
N LEU A 81 -11.85 6.60 6.89
CA LEU A 81 -13.21 6.72 7.41
C LEU A 81 -13.27 7.11 8.89
N TRP A 82 -12.22 6.81 9.68
CA TRP A 82 -12.10 7.30 11.05
C TRP A 82 -11.73 8.79 11.11
N LEU A 83 -10.82 9.24 10.24
CA LEU A 83 -10.33 10.61 10.21
C LEU A 83 -11.28 11.57 9.47
N HIS A 84 -12.00 11.07 8.47
CA HIS A 84 -12.90 11.81 7.59
C HIS A 84 -14.27 11.11 7.52
N PRO A 85 -15.12 11.25 8.55
CA PRO A 85 -16.42 10.60 8.59
C PRO A 85 -17.35 10.98 7.43
N ALA A 86 -17.16 12.14 6.80
CA ALA A 86 -17.92 12.59 5.64
C ALA A 86 -17.75 11.68 4.42
N ASP A 87 -16.59 11.00 4.28
CA ASP A 87 -16.31 10.09 3.17
C ASP A 87 -17.17 8.82 3.23
N ARG A 88 -17.83 8.56 4.37
CA ARG A 88 -18.74 7.43 4.56
C ARG A 88 -19.90 7.43 3.56
N VAL A 89 -20.37 8.59 3.12
CA VAL A 89 -21.43 8.70 2.11
C VAL A 89 -20.98 8.06 0.79
N ALA A 90 -19.75 8.36 0.35
CA ALA A 90 -19.18 7.74 -0.85
C ALA A 90 -18.95 6.24 -0.64
N TYR A 91 -18.45 5.86 0.54
CA TYR A 91 -18.22 4.46 0.89
C TYR A 91 -19.49 3.61 0.84
N GLU A 92 -20.54 4.05 1.53
CA GLU A 92 -21.81 3.32 1.60
C GLU A 92 -22.43 3.17 0.21
N TRP A 93 -22.39 4.21 -0.62
CA TRP A 93 -22.83 4.11 -2.01
C TRP A 93 -22.08 3.02 -2.77
N LEU A 94 -20.75 2.93 -2.61
CA LEU A 94 -19.92 1.93 -3.27
C LEU A 94 -20.21 0.50 -2.78
N THR A 95 -20.56 0.32 -1.50
CA THR A 95 -20.89 -1.01 -0.93
C THR A 95 -22.20 -1.59 -1.44
N HIS A 96 -23.15 -0.73 -1.87
CA HIS A 96 -24.43 -1.18 -2.42
C HIS A 96 -24.38 -1.46 -3.93
N MET A 97 -23.22 -1.26 -4.57
CA MET A 97 -23.06 -1.58 -5.98
C MET A 97 -22.97 -3.08 -6.21
N ALA A 98 -23.74 -3.58 -7.19
CA ALA A 98 -23.68 -4.99 -7.60
C ALA A 98 -22.36 -5.33 -8.33
N LEU A 99 -21.87 -4.43 -9.18
CA LEU A 99 -20.65 -4.64 -9.97
C LEU A 99 -20.03 -3.30 -10.38
N LEU A 100 -18.70 -3.24 -10.41
CA LEU A 100 -17.97 -2.15 -11.04
C LEU A 100 -17.82 -2.41 -12.54
N THR A 101 -18.45 -1.56 -13.37
CA THR A 101 -18.37 -1.61 -14.82
C THR A 101 -17.55 -0.44 -15.38
N PRO A 102 -16.89 -0.59 -16.55
CA PRO A 102 -16.02 0.45 -17.11
C PRO A 102 -16.72 1.78 -17.45
N ASP A 103 -18.03 1.75 -17.66
CA ASP A 103 -18.88 2.90 -17.99
C ASP A 103 -19.40 3.66 -16.74
N ASN A 104 -19.17 3.12 -15.53
CA ASN A 104 -19.66 3.71 -14.30
C ASN A 104 -18.75 4.84 -13.78
N VAL A 105 -18.78 5.99 -14.46
CA VAL A 105 -17.99 7.18 -14.11
C VAL A 105 -18.22 7.62 -12.67
N ALA A 106 -19.47 7.58 -12.20
CA ALA A 106 -19.83 7.95 -10.83
C ALA A 106 -19.17 7.08 -9.77
N ALA A 107 -18.94 5.79 -10.07
CA ALA A 107 -18.20 4.89 -9.19
C ALA A 107 -16.71 5.24 -9.17
N PHE A 108 -16.10 5.50 -10.33
CA PHE A 108 -14.69 5.88 -10.38
C PHE A 108 -14.39 7.17 -9.61
N GLU A 109 -15.26 8.18 -9.69
CA GLU A 109 -15.13 9.41 -8.90
C GLU A 109 -15.15 9.14 -7.38
N ARG A 110 -16.06 8.27 -6.94
CA ARG A 110 -16.18 7.90 -5.52
C ARG A 110 -15.04 7.00 -5.05
N LEU A 111 -14.55 6.10 -5.89
CA LEU A 111 -13.38 5.27 -5.62
C LEU A 111 -12.12 6.14 -5.48
N ALA A 112 -12.00 7.20 -6.29
CA ALA A 112 -10.86 8.10 -6.25
C ALA A 112 -10.70 8.81 -4.88
N VAL A 113 -11.79 9.01 -4.13
CA VAL A 113 -11.76 9.56 -2.76
C VAL A 113 -10.86 8.72 -1.84
N PHE A 114 -10.83 7.40 -2.03
CA PHE A 114 -10.08 6.47 -1.18
C PHE A 114 -8.69 6.10 -1.72
N LEU A 115 -8.35 6.59 -2.91
CA LEU A 115 -7.14 6.18 -3.61
C LEU A 115 -5.87 6.59 -2.86
N THR A 116 -5.84 7.80 -2.30
CA THR A 116 -4.68 8.32 -1.57
C THR A 116 -4.36 7.48 -0.34
N ALA A 117 -5.37 7.05 0.42
CA ALA A 117 -5.13 6.23 1.61
C ALA A 117 -4.51 4.88 1.25
N GLY A 118 -4.99 4.22 0.19
CA GLY A 118 -4.39 2.99 -0.32
C GLY A 118 -2.94 3.19 -0.78
N ARG A 119 -2.67 4.26 -1.55
CA ARG A 119 -1.33 4.61 -2.03
C ARG A 119 -0.34 4.84 -0.89
N LEU A 120 -0.75 5.50 0.18
CA LEU A 120 0.10 5.72 1.35
C LEU A 120 0.49 4.40 2.01
N GLY A 121 -0.46 3.47 2.18
CA GLY A 121 -0.18 2.14 2.73
C GLY A 121 0.83 1.37 1.87
N VAL A 122 0.62 1.34 0.56
CA VAL A 122 1.55 0.71 -0.39
C VAL A 122 2.92 1.39 -0.38
N ALA A 123 2.97 2.72 -0.33
CA ALA A 123 4.21 3.49 -0.29
C ALA A 123 5.03 3.17 0.96
N VAL A 124 4.39 3.07 2.13
CA VAL A 124 5.08 2.70 3.38
C VAL A 124 5.64 1.28 3.28
N VAL A 125 4.82 0.30 2.91
CA VAL A 125 5.24 -1.12 2.90
C VAL A 125 6.34 -1.36 1.87
N THR A 126 6.22 -0.79 0.68
CA THR A 126 7.26 -0.97 -0.35
C THR A 126 8.56 -0.24 0.00
N SER A 127 8.51 0.89 0.73
CA SER A 127 9.70 1.53 1.30
C SER A 127 10.35 0.69 2.40
N LEU A 128 9.57 0.05 3.26
CA LEU A 128 10.09 -0.92 4.23
C LEU A 128 10.73 -2.12 3.53
N GLY A 129 10.16 -2.55 2.40
CA GLY A 129 10.74 -3.58 1.53
C GLY A 129 12.15 -3.23 1.06
N VAL A 130 12.39 -1.98 0.65
CA VAL A 130 13.74 -1.49 0.28
C VAL A 130 14.72 -1.60 1.45
N VAL A 131 14.31 -1.20 2.66
CA VAL A 131 15.13 -1.31 3.87
C VAL A 131 15.41 -2.78 4.21
N GLY A 132 14.40 -3.65 4.08
CA GLY A 132 14.53 -5.09 4.25
C GLY A 132 15.51 -5.71 3.26
N MET A 133 15.46 -5.28 2.00
CA MET A 133 16.36 -5.77 0.95
C MET A 133 17.82 -5.40 1.23
N PHE A 134 18.09 -4.16 1.69
CA PHE A 134 19.41 -3.78 2.18
C PHE A 134 19.90 -4.71 3.30
N TRP A 135 19.03 -5.06 4.25
CA TRP A 135 19.36 -5.96 5.35
C TRP A 135 19.70 -7.39 4.91
N VAL A 136 19.00 -7.90 3.90
CA VAL A 136 19.21 -9.25 3.35
C VAL A 136 20.48 -9.31 2.50
N ILE A 137 20.76 -8.27 1.70
CA ILE A 137 21.85 -8.27 0.71
C ILE A 137 23.20 -7.87 1.32
N ARG A 138 23.23 -6.99 2.35
CA ARG A 138 24.47 -6.51 2.98
C ARG A 138 25.46 -7.60 3.42
N PRO A 139 25.06 -8.80 3.92
CA PRO A 139 26.03 -9.81 4.33
C PRO A 139 26.77 -10.45 3.15
N PHE A 140 26.21 -10.35 1.94
CA PHE A 140 26.76 -10.96 0.73
C PHE A 140 27.64 -9.99 -0.06
N LEU A 141 27.19 -8.73 -0.22
CA LEU A 141 27.86 -7.75 -1.09
C LEU A 141 28.69 -6.70 -0.34
N GLY A 142 28.60 -6.65 0.98
CA GLY A 142 29.12 -5.53 1.76
C GLY A 142 28.24 -4.29 1.66
N ASN A 143 28.61 -3.23 2.38
CA ASN A 143 27.71 -2.11 2.65
C ASN A 143 27.42 -1.20 1.44
N LEU A 144 28.46 -0.76 0.73
CA LEU A 144 28.29 0.18 -0.39
C LEU A 144 27.55 -0.48 -1.57
N PRO A 145 27.92 -1.70 -2.02
CA PRO A 145 27.16 -2.37 -3.07
C PRO A 145 25.72 -2.66 -2.66
N ALA A 146 25.47 -3.10 -1.41
CA ALA A 146 24.10 -3.34 -0.96
C ALA A 146 23.23 -2.07 -0.89
N LEU A 147 23.84 -0.92 -0.56
CA LEU A 147 23.13 0.37 -0.57
C LEU A 147 22.79 0.80 -1.99
N LEU A 148 23.73 0.66 -2.93
CA LEU A 148 23.48 0.95 -4.35
C LEU A 148 22.41 0.01 -4.93
N THR A 149 22.46 -1.28 -4.60
CA THR A 149 21.45 -2.26 -5.02
C THR A 149 20.07 -1.97 -4.44
N ALA A 150 19.97 -1.51 -3.20
CA ALA A 150 18.67 -1.17 -2.60
C ALA A 150 18.05 0.11 -3.19
N LEU A 151 18.85 0.97 -3.81
CA LEU A 151 18.40 2.20 -4.47
C LEU A 151 18.07 2.03 -5.96
N LEU A 152 18.45 0.91 -6.56
CA LEU A 152 18.11 0.52 -7.94
C LEU A 152 16.79 -0.26 -7.95
#